data_AF-A0A3P1S600-F1
#
_entry.id   AF-A0A3P1S600-F1
#
_cell.length_a   1.000
_cell.length_b   1.000
_cell.length_c   1.000
_cell.angle_alpha   90.00
_cell.angle_beta   90.00
_cell.angle_gamma   90.00
#
_symmetry.space_group_name_H-M   'P 1'
#
loop_
_entity.id
_entity.type
_entity.pdbx_description
1 polymer ?
#
loop_
_entity_poly.entity_id
_entity_poly.type
_entity_poly.pdbx_seq_one_letter_code
_entity_poly.pdbx_strand_id
1 'polypeptide(L)'
;MNQSYKINFFNFSISILTFFILPLSIPTLISFTNNLTISYALIFSLQALIIITINYKMIEVHFKRFLKNKENIIFILFGIVLFTSVLLLNMNLIKGYLPSIDFFTLKRFFLFSPFIVISFTIFFPISYCVTYKILTDKIEIANIEILIIFLTSLVFGALVSLTYVPFSLDGFLRSFLFYSFISGVLSYLYNQTNSLTTSYISFAIVLLIKEIIIHFI
;
A
#
# COMPACT_ATOMS: atom_id res chain seq x y z
N MET A 1 22.03 18.81 -6.51
CA MET A 1 22.41 18.02 -5.31
C MET A 1 21.55 16.76 -5.25
N ASN A 2 22.14 15.59 -5.54
CA ASN A 2 21.51 14.30 -5.29
C ASN A 2 21.46 14.09 -3.76
N GLN A 3 20.35 14.49 -3.12
CA GLN A 3 20.11 14.10 -1.74
C GLN A 3 19.88 12.58 -1.73
N SER A 4 20.89 11.84 -1.27
CA SER A 4 20.82 10.40 -1.06
C SER A 4 20.39 10.12 0.38
N TYR A 5 19.36 9.31 0.55
CA TYR A 5 19.04 8.71 1.84
C TYR A 5 19.71 7.33 1.93
N LYS A 6 20.08 6.90 3.13
CA LYS A 6 20.52 5.53 3.40
C LYS A 6 19.63 4.94 4.48
N ILE A 7 18.95 3.84 4.16
CA ILE A 7 18.13 3.10 5.13
C ILE A 7 19.08 2.23 5.95
N ASN A 8 19.18 2.53 7.25
CA ASN A 8 19.93 1.69 8.18
C ASN A 8 19.15 0.39 8.48
N PHE A 9 19.82 -0.61 9.04
CA PHE A 9 19.20 -1.90 9.33
C PHE A 9 18.05 -1.78 10.36
N PHE A 10 18.17 -0.87 11.33
CA PHE A 10 17.15 -0.64 12.35
C PHE A 10 15.82 -0.16 11.74
N ASN A 11 15.87 0.87 10.89
CA ASN A 11 14.70 1.42 10.21
C ASN A 11 14.08 0.39 9.26
N PHE A 12 14.92 -0.37 8.54
CA PHE A 12 14.48 -1.48 7.71
C PHE A 12 13.68 -2.49 8.54
N SER A 13 14.27 -3.03 9.62
CA SER A 13 13.66 -4.06 10.45
C SER A 13 12.35 -3.59 11.07
N ILE A 14 12.31 -2.38 11.66
CA ILE A 14 11.06 -1.87 12.24
C ILE A 14 9.98 -1.71 11.17
N SER A 15 10.31 -1.18 9.99
CA SER A 15 9.32 -0.98 8.93
C SER A 15 8.71 -2.31 8.46
N ILE A 16 9.54 -3.34 8.29
CA ILE A 16 9.11 -4.70 7.92
C ILE A 16 8.24 -5.31 9.04
N LEU A 17 8.69 -5.26 10.29
CA LEU A 17 7.93 -5.80 11.43
C LEU A 17 6.59 -5.07 11.57
N THR A 18 6.57 -3.74 11.48
CA THR A 18 5.35 -2.95 11.59
C THR A 18 4.38 -3.23 10.45
N PHE A 19 4.84 -3.34 9.20
CA PHE A 19 3.94 -3.56 8.09
C PHE A 19 3.38 -4.99 8.03
N PHE A 20 4.20 -6.01 8.35
CA PHE A 20 3.82 -7.41 8.19
C PHE A 20 3.35 -8.09 9.48
N ILE A 21 3.89 -7.73 10.66
CA ILE A 21 3.51 -8.38 11.93
C ILE A 21 2.34 -7.67 12.60
N LEU A 22 2.28 -6.33 12.55
CA LEU A 22 1.20 -5.59 13.20
C LEU A 22 -0.21 -6.04 12.76
N PRO A 23 -0.49 -6.31 11.46
CA PRO A 23 -1.80 -6.82 11.02
C PRO A 23 -2.20 -8.17 11.61
N LEU A 24 -1.23 -8.99 12.05
CA LEU A 24 -1.53 -10.28 12.69
C LEU A 24 -2.24 -10.10 14.05
N SER A 25 -2.21 -8.90 14.62
CA SER A 25 -2.98 -8.55 15.83
C SER A 25 -4.45 -8.18 15.56
N ILE A 26 -4.92 -8.19 14.31
CA ILE A 26 -6.30 -7.88 13.98
C ILE A 26 -7.31 -8.77 14.72
N PRO A 27 -7.16 -10.11 14.78
CA PRO A 27 -8.10 -10.95 15.53
C PRO A 27 -8.24 -10.55 17.01
N THR A 28 -7.14 -10.14 17.66
CA THR A 28 -7.18 -9.68 19.05
C THR A 28 -7.84 -8.30 19.15
N LEU A 29 -7.54 -7.37 18.25
CA LEU A 29 -8.20 -6.05 18.20
C LEU A 29 -9.71 -6.13 17.95
N ILE A 30 -10.16 -7.10 17.13
CA ILE A 30 -11.59 -7.32 16.91
C ILE A 30 -12.28 -7.70 18.22
N SER A 31 -11.64 -8.48 19.10
CA SER A 31 -12.24 -8.84 20.39
C SER A 31 -12.44 -7.65 21.33
N PHE A 32 -11.67 -6.57 21.16
CA PHE A 32 -11.81 -5.34 21.94
C PHE A 32 -12.78 -4.34 21.29
N THR A 33 -12.72 -4.18 19.97
CA THR A 33 -13.50 -3.17 19.24
C THR A 33 -14.86 -3.67 18.80
N ASN A 34 -15.07 -4.99 18.77
CA ASN A 34 -16.20 -5.66 18.12
C ASN A 34 -16.45 -5.18 16.68
N ASN A 35 -15.41 -4.72 15.98
CA ASN A 35 -15.54 -4.14 14.66
C ASN A 35 -14.25 -4.30 13.82
N LEU A 36 -14.38 -4.98 12.68
CA LEU A 36 -13.26 -5.26 11.77
C LEU A 36 -12.70 -3.98 11.14
N THR A 37 -13.57 -3.07 10.67
CA THR A 37 -13.17 -1.82 10.00
C THR A 37 -12.41 -0.91 10.96
N ILE A 38 -12.86 -0.77 12.21
CA ILE A 38 -12.15 0.01 13.24
C ILE A 38 -10.80 -0.62 13.55
N SER A 39 -10.72 -1.95 13.66
CA SER A 39 -9.47 -2.67 13.90
C SER A 39 -8.45 -2.40 12.78
N TYR A 40 -8.86 -2.49 11.51
CA TYR A 40 -8.02 -2.13 10.37
C TYR A 40 -7.64 -0.65 10.36
N ALA A 41 -8.57 0.26 10.64
CA ALA A 41 -8.28 1.70 10.67
C ALA A 41 -7.19 2.04 11.71
N LEU A 42 -7.25 1.41 12.90
CA LEU A 42 -6.22 1.55 13.92
C LEU A 42 -4.87 1.01 13.44
N ILE A 43 -4.84 -0.20 12.86
CA ILE A 43 -3.64 -0.84 12.33
C ILE A 43 -2.99 0.03 11.25
N PHE A 44 -3.74 0.46 10.23
CA PHE A 44 -3.21 1.29 9.15
C PHE A 44 -2.69 2.64 9.64
N SER A 45 -3.39 3.26 10.61
CA SER A 45 -2.95 4.53 11.19
C SER A 45 -1.65 4.38 11.98
N LEU A 46 -1.53 3.32 12.80
CA LEU A 46 -0.31 3.02 13.55
C LEU A 46 0.85 2.68 12.61
N GLN A 47 0.60 1.89 11.57
CA GLN A 47 1.60 1.58 10.55
C GLN A 47 2.13 2.84 9.89
N ALA A 48 1.24 3.69 9.38
CA ALA A 48 1.65 4.92 8.73
C ALA A 48 2.42 5.83 9.70
N LEU A 49 1.94 5.99 10.94
CA LEU A 49 2.63 6.78 11.95
C LEU A 49 4.09 6.32 12.14
N ILE A 50 4.30 5.03 12.37
CA ILE A 50 5.64 4.47 12.64
C ILE A 50 6.51 4.53 11.38
N ILE A 51 5.99 4.02 10.25
CA ILE A 51 6.74 3.88 9.00
C ILE A 51 7.13 5.25 8.43
N ILE A 52 6.21 6.23 8.46
CA ILE A 52 6.48 7.59 7.97
C ILE A 52 7.50 8.29 8.88
N THR A 53 7.35 8.18 10.20
CA THR A 53 8.24 8.86 11.16
C THR A 53 9.68 8.37 11.02
N ILE A 54 9.88 7.05 10.98
CA ILE A 54 11.21 6.46 10.92
C ILE A 54 11.88 6.67 9.55
N ASN A 55 11.09 6.71 8.47
CA ASN A 55 11.58 6.86 7.10
C ASN A 55 11.36 8.27 6.52
N TYR A 56 11.16 9.28 7.37
CA TYR A 56 10.83 10.64 6.94
C TYR A 56 11.82 11.19 5.90
N LYS A 57 13.13 11.03 6.10
CA LYS A 57 14.16 11.49 5.15
C LYS A 57 14.03 10.86 3.76
N MET A 58 13.68 9.58 3.69
CA MET A 58 13.43 8.91 2.42
C MET A 58 12.22 9.52 1.73
N ILE A 59 11.11 9.66 2.46
CA ILE A 59 9.87 10.23 1.94
C ILE A 59 10.10 11.67 1.45
N GLU A 60 10.82 12.47 2.23
CA GLU A 60 11.17 13.85 1.89
C GLU A 60 11.96 13.94 0.58
N VAL A 61 12.96 13.06 0.37
CA VAL A 61 13.74 13.00 -0.87
C VAL A 61 12.84 12.65 -2.06
N HIS A 62 11.97 11.65 -1.93
CA HIS A 62 11.03 11.27 -3.00
C HIS A 62 10.01 12.36 -3.31
N PHE A 63 9.54 13.07 -2.28
CA PHE A 63 8.62 14.20 -2.45
C PHE A 63 9.30 15.39 -3.13
N LYS A 64 10.55 15.70 -2.79
CA LYS A 64 11.34 16.73 -3.48
C LYS A 64 11.58 16.38 -4.96
N ARG A 65 11.89 15.11 -5.27
CA ARG A 65 11.97 14.63 -6.66
C ARG A 65 10.65 14.77 -7.38
N PHE A 66 9.56 14.47 -6.68
CA PHE A 66 8.20 14.62 -7.21
C PHE A 66 7.90 16.06 -7.63
N LEU A 67 8.13 17.02 -6.73
CA LEU A 67 7.88 18.44 -6.99
C LEU A 67 8.77 19.03 -8.09
N LYS A 68 9.97 18.48 -8.30
CA LYS A 68 10.92 18.99 -9.30
C LYS A 68 10.49 18.66 -10.73
N ASN A 69 9.89 17.50 -10.98
CA ASN A 69 9.56 17.03 -12.32
C ASN A 69 8.05 17.12 -12.56
N LYS A 70 7.60 18.08 -13.39
CA LYS A 70 6.18 18.29 -13.70
C LYS A 70 5.52 17.09 -14.40
N GLU A 71 6.30 16.30 -15.13
CA GLU A 71 5.85 15.07 -15.79
C GLU A 71 5.27 14.04 -14.80
N ASN A 72 5.64 14.11 -13.52
CA ASN A 72 5.10 13.21 -12.51
C ASN A 72 3.57 13.31 -12.37
N ILE A 73 2.96 14.46 -12.71
CA ILE A 73 1.50 14.61 -12.74
C ILE A 73 0.88 13.71 -13.81
N ILE A 74 1.52 13.60 -14.98
CA ILE A 74 1.09 12.72 -16.06
C ILE A 74 1.21 11.26 -15.61
N PHE A 75 2.30 10.92 -14.92
CA PHE A 75 2.47 9.58 -14.35
C PHE A 75 1.49 9.28 -13.20
N ILE A 76 0.96 10.28 -12.49
CA ILE A 76 -0.16 10.07 -11.56
C ILE A 76 -1.39 9.61 -12.34
N LEU A 77 -1.72 10.26 -13.45
CA LEU A 77 -2.87 9.87 -14.28
C LEU A 77 -2.69 8.45 -14.84
N PHE A 78 -1.50 8.12 -15.35
CA PHE A 78 -1.19 6.74 -15.76
C PHE A 78 -1.30 5.76 -14.60
N GLY A 79 -0.79 6.12 -13.42
CA GLY A 79 -0.88 5.29 -12.23
C GLY A 79 -2.33 5.03 -11.82
N ILE A 80 -3.20 6.05 -11.89
CA ILE A 80 -4.64 5.90 -11.65
C ILE A 80 -5.23 4.88 -12.61
N VAL A 81 -4.98 5.00 -13.92
CA VAL A 81 -5.48 4.06 -14.93
C VAL A 81 -5.00 2.63 -14.64
N LEU A 82 -3.70 2.45 -14.35
CA LEU A 82 -3.13 1.13 -14.07
C LEU A 82 -3.71 0.53 -12.79
N PHE A 83 -3.74 1.25 -11.68
CA PHE A 83 -4.32 0.74 -10.43
C PHE A 83 -5.82 0.45 -10.56
N THR A 84 -6.58 1.30 -11.27
CA THR A 84 -7.99 1.05 -11.58
C THR A 84 -8.14 -0.24 -12.41
N SER A 85 -7.30 -0.46 -13.42
CA SER A 85 -7.35 -1.69 -14.21
C SER A 85 -7.12 -2.94 -13.37
N VAL A 86 -6.16 -2.89 -12.43
CA VAL A 86 -5.88 -3.98 -11.49
C VAL A 86 -7.04 -4.20 -10.52
N LEU A 87 -7.66 -3.12 -10.01
CA LEU A 87 -8.85 -3.24 -9.16
C LEU A 87 -10.04 -3.84 -9.89
N LEU A 88 -10.32 -3.41 -11.13
CA LEU A 88 -11.40 -3.97 -11.94
C LEU A 88 -11.17 -5.45 -12.25
N LEU A 89 -9.92 -5.80 -12.59
CA LEU A 89 -9.51 -7.19 -12.77
C LEU A 89 -9.72 -7.98 -11.48
N ASN A 90 -9.41 -7.41 -10.32
CA ASN A 90 -9.65 -8.04 -9.03
C ASN A 90 -11.13 -8.24 -8.72
N MET A 91 -11.97 -7.25 -8.97
CA MET A 91 -13.41 -7.32 -8.71
C MET A 91 -14.11 -8.36 -9.59
N ASN A 92 -13.69 -8.49 -10.85
CA ASN A 92 -14.37 -9.34 -11.82
C ASN A 92 -13.80 -10.77 -11.90
N LEU A 93 -12.47 -10.92 -11.85
CA LEU A 93 -11.78 -12.18 -12.15
C LEU A 93 -11.06 -12.78 -10.93
N ILE A 94 -10.07 -12.08 -10.38
CA ILE A 94 -9.20 -12.67 -9.33
C ILE A 94 -9.95 -12.88 -8.02
N LYS A 95 -10.76 -11.89 -7.59
CA LYS A 95 -11.49 -11.89 -6.31
C LYS A 95 -10.55 -12.07 -5.11
N GLY A 96 -9.38 -11.44 -5.16
CA GLY A 96 -8.42 -11.36 -4.06
C GLY A 96 -8.90 -10.43 -2.95
N TYR A 97 -8.46 -10.71 -1.73
CA TYR A 97 -8.86 -9.96 -0.55
C TYR A 97 -8.18 -8.59 -0.49
N LEU A 98 -8.99 -7.54 -0.42
CA LEU A 98 -8.57 -6.17 -0.16
C LEU A 98 -9.40 -5.64 1.01
N PRO A 99 -8.81 -5.22 2.13
CA PRO A 99 -9.54 -4.58 3.22
C PRO A 99 -10.39 -3.42 2.68
N SER A 100 -11.68 -3.45 2.99
CA SER A 100 -12.65 -2.42 2.59
C SER A 100 -13.38 -1.89 3.82
N ILE A 101 -13.96 -0.70 3.67
CA ILE A 101 -14.73 -0.08 4.72
C ILE A 101 -16.13 -0.72 4.76
N ASP A 102 -16.68 -0.90 5.95
CA ASP A 102 -18.07 -1.30 6.13
C ASP A 102 -18.97 -0.07 6.29
N PHE A 103 -20.04 -0.01 5.50
CA PHE A 103 -20.97 1.12 5.48
C PHE A 103 -21.72 1.31 6.80
N PHE A 104 -22.10 0.21 7.46
CA PHE A 104 -22.78 0.29 8.75
C PHE A 104 -21.87 0.90 9.81
N THR A 105 -20.59 0.57 9.77
CA THR A 105 -19.57 1.16 10.63
C THR A 105 -19.43 2.66 10.38
N LEU A 106 -19.37 3.11 9.11
CA LEU A 106 -19.31 4.55 8.79
C LEU A 106 -20.53 5.31 9.32
N LYS A 107 -21.74 4.74 9.17
CA LYS A 107 -22.96 5.34 9.70
C LYS A 107 -22.95 5.43 11.22
N ARG A 108 -22.55 4.35 11.90
CA ARG A 108 -22.51 4.28 13.37
C ARG A 108 -21.49 5.26 13.96
N PHE A 109 -20.36 5.44 13.28
CA PHE A 109 -19.26 6.32 13.72
C PHE A 109 -19.10 7.53 12.79
N PHE A 110 -20.20 8.20 12.45
CA PHE A 110 -20.22 9.29 11.47
C PHE A 110 -19.18 10.38 11.73
N LEU A 111 -19.02 10.82 12.99
CA LEU A 111 -18.02 11.84 13.36
C LEU A 111 -16.58 11.40 13.11
N PHE A 112 -16.30 10.11 13.21
CA PHE A 112 -14.97 9.53 12.97
C PHE A 112 -14.79 9.01 11.54
N SER A 113 -15.84 9.07 10.71
CA SER A 113 -15.80 8.58 9.32
C SER A 113 -14.66 9.16 8.48
N PRO A 114 -14.27 10.45 8.58
CA PRO A 114 -13.16 10.97 7.77
C PRO A 114 -11.83 10.30 8.14
N PHE A 115 -11.61 10.02 9.43
CA PHE A 115 -10.41 9.33 9.89
C PHE A 115 -10.36 7.89 9.40
N ILE A 116 -11.48 7.16 9.47
CA ILE A 116 -11.58 5.79 8.94
C ILE A 116 -11.26 5.78 7.44
N VAL A 117 -11.85 6.69 6.67
CA VAL A 117 -11.58 6.79 5.23
C VAL A 117 -10.10 7.08 4.98
N ILE A 118 -9.50 8.06 5.65
CA ILE A 118 -8.07 8.39 5.54
C ILE A 118 -7.18 7.18 5.87
N SER A 119 -7.53 6.37 6.87
CA SER A 119 -6.75 5.19 7.22
C SER A 119 -6.67 4.18 6.08
N PHE A 120 -7.80 3.89 5.43
CA PHE A 120 -7.85 2.93 4.33
C PHE A 120 -7.31 3.49 3.01
N THR A 121 -7.54 4.77 2.73
CA THR A 121 -7.24 5.34 1.41
C THR A 121 -5.92 6.07 1.35
N ILE A 122 -5.36 6.55 2.46
CA ILE A 122 -4.08 7.30 2.46
C ILE A 122 -3.01 6.52 3.23
N PHE A 123 -3.30 6.15 4.48
CA PHE A 123 -2.29 5.53 5.35
C PHE A 123 -1.87 4.14 4.89
N PHE A 124 -2.81 3.32 4.42
CA PHE A 124 -2.49 2.01 3.86
C PHE A 124 -1.61 2.12 2.59
N PRO A 125 -1.97 2.89 1.54
CA PRO A 125 -1.11 3.06 0.36
C PRO A 125 0.29 3.59 0.65
N ILE A 126 0.42 4.60 1.53
CA ILE A 126 1.74 5.13 1.88
C ILE A 126 2.58 4.06 2.56
N SER A 127 2.02 3.37 3.56
CA SER A 127 2.71 2.28 4.26
C SER A 127 3.12 1.17 3.31
N TYR A 128 2.23 0.77 2.40
CA TYR A 128 2.49 -0.24 1.37
C TYR A 128 3.67 0.18 0.49
N CYS A 129 3.62 1.39 -0.06
CA CYS A 129 4.63 1.84 -1.02
C CYS A 129 6.00 2.05 -0.40
N VAL A 130 6.03 2.60 0.82
CA VAL A 130 7.27 2.80 1.57
C VAL A 130 7.89 1.46 1.93
N THR A 131 7.10 0.51 2.42
CA THR A 131 7.59 -0.83 2.79
C THR A 131 8.11 -1.59 1.57
N TYR A 132 7.39 -1.54 0.45
CA TYR A 132 7.85 -2.11 -0.81
C TYR A 132 9.22 -1.56 -1.20
N LYS A 133 9.40 -0.24 -1.13
CA LYS A 133 10.68 0.37 -1.51
C LYS A 133 11.82 -0.03 -0.59
N ILE A 134 11.56 -0.03 0.72
CA ILE A 134 12.55 -0.43 1.73
C ILE A 134 13.03 -1.87 1.49
N LEU A 135 12.11 -2.77 1.11
CA LEU A 135 12.41 -4.16 0.81
C LEU A 135 13.19 -4.30 -0.50
N THR A 136 12.75 -3.62 -1.55
CA THR A 136 13.37 -3.71 -2.88
C THR A 136 14.73 -3.02 -2.99
N ASP A 137 14.99 -1.98 -2.20
CA ASP A 137 16.30 -1.30 -2.14
C ASP A 137 17.43 -2.20 -1.64
N LYS A 138 17.12 -3.36 -1.06
CA LYS A 138 18.10 -4.37 -0.61
C LYS A 138 18.34 -5.48 -1.64
N ILE A 139 17.55 -5.52 -2.70
CA ILE A 139 17.60 -6.57 -3.71
C ILE A 139 18.49 -6.08 -4.86
N GLU A 140 19.76 -6.47 -4.82
CA GLU A 140 20.72 -6.23 -5.90
C GLU A 140 20.67 -7.42 -6.87
N ILE A 141 19.67 -7.44 -7.76
CA ILE A 141 19.63 -8.42 -8.87
C ILE A 141 20.19 -7.75 -10.12
N ALA A 142 21.12 -8.43 -10.79
CA ALA A 142 21.88 -7.88 -11.92
C ALA A 142 21.01 -7.55 -13.15
N ASN A 143 21.29 -6.38 -13.75
CA ASN A 143 21.10 -5.89 -15.13
C ASN A 143 19.79 -6.11 -15.92
N ILE A 144 18.75 -6.77 -15.37
CA ILE A 144 17.47 -6.97 -16.09
C ILE A 144 16.33 -6.35 -15.29
N GLU A 145 16.02 -5.08 -15.58
CA GLU A 145 14.98 -4.30 -14.87
C GLU A 145 13.62 -5.01 -14.82
N ILE A 146 13.20 -5.62 -15.94
CA ILE A 146 11.92 -6.34 -16.04
C ILE A 146 11.88 -7.53 -15.07
N LEU A 147 12.99 -8.26 -14.95
CA LEU A 147 13.10 -9.40 -14.05
C LEU A 147 13.05 -8.95 -12.58
N ILE A 148 13.69 -7.82 -12.27
CA ILE A 148 13.63 -7.22 -10.93
C ILE A 148 12.19 -6.88 -10.60
N ILE A 149 11.50 -6.10 -11.45
CA ILE A 149 10.10 -5.70 -11.27
C ILE A 149 9.23 -6.93 -11.01
N PHE A 150 9.40 -7.98 -11.84
CA PHE A 150 8.62 -9.20 -11.72
C PHE A 150 8.88 -9.91 -10.40
N LEU A 151 10.14 -10.23 -10.07
CA LEU A 151 10.49 -10.98 -8.86
C LEU A 151 10.14 -10.23 -7.58
N THR A 152 10.43 -8.93 -7.50
CA THR A 152 10.09 -8.14 -6.31
C THR A 152 8.58 -8.02 -6.13
N SER A 153 7.82 -7.93 -7.23
CA SER A 153 6.36 -7.91 -7.17
C SER A 153 5.75 -9.23 -6.69
N LEU A 154 6.32 -10.38 -7.10
CA LEU A 154 5.89 -11.69 -6.62
C LEU A 154 6.20 -11.86 -5.13
N VAL A 155 7.43 -11.59 -4.72
CA VAL A 155 7.85 -11.75 -3.33
C VAL A 155 7.02 -10.84 -2.42
N PHE A 156 6.86 -9.56 -2.77
CA PHE A 156 6.07 -8.65 -1.95
C PHE A 156 4.58 -9.01 -1.94
N GLY A 157 4.02 -9.40 -3.10
CA GLY A 157 2.63 -9.86 -3.18
C GLY A 157 2.37 -11.09 -2.31
N ALA A 158 3.31 -12.03 -2.24
CA ALA A 158 3.21 -13.20 -1.36
C ALA A 158 3.24 -12.80 0.12
N LEU A 159 4.18 -11.94 0.52
CA LEU A 159 4.29 -11.47 1.91
C LEU A 159 3.03 -10.72 2.35
N VAL A 160 2.50 -9.81 1.53
CA VAL A 160 1.26 -9.07 1.84
C VAL A 160 0.08 -10.04 1.97
N SER A 161 0.04 -11.06 1.12
CA SER A 161 -1.04 -12.04 1.14
C SER A 161 -1.00 -12.91 2.39
N LEU A 162 0.19 -13.25 2.90
CA LEU A 162 0.33 -13.97 4.16
C LEU A 162 -0.15 -13.15 5.37
N THR A 163 -0.08 -11.82 5.30
CA THR A 163 -0.31 -10.96 6.48
C THR A 163 -1.70 -10.37 6.57
N TYR A 164 -2.31 -10.03 5.43
CA TYR A 164 -3.62 -9.36 5.41
C TYR A 164 -4.78 -10.28 5.08
N VAL A 165 -4.53 -11.47 4.54
CA VAL A 165 -5.59 -12.34 4.03
C VAL A 165 -6.01 -13.32 5.11
N PRO A 166 -7.32 -13.50 5.36
CA PRO A 166 -7.81 -14.56 6.23
C PRO A 166 -7.29 -15.94 5.76
N PHE A 167 -6.86 -16.78 6.70
CA PHE A 167 -6.22 -18.06 6.42
C PHE A 167 -7.11 -18.99 5.57
N SER A 168 -6.87 -19.00 4.26
CA SER A 168 -7.46 -19.93 3.29
C SER A 168 -6.51 -20.02 2.09
N LEU A 169 -6.28 -21.22 1.58
CA LEU A 169 -5.32 -21.41 0.48
C LEU A 169 -5.82 -20.75 -0.82
N ASP A 170 -7.12 -20.86 -1.11
CA ASP A 170 -7.75 -20.19 -2.26
C ASP A 170 -7.68 -18.65 -2.12
N GLY A 171 -8.04 -18.12 -0.95
CA GLY A 171 -7.95 -16.69 -0.67
C GLY A 171 -6.51 -16.17 -0.76
N PHE A 172 -5.54 -16.96 -0.28
CA PHE A 172 -4.12 -16.65 -0.39
C PHE A 172 -3.68 -16.55 -1.86
N LEU A 173 -3.96 -17.55 -2.69
CA LEU A 173 -3.54 -17.58 -4.09
C LEU A 173 -4.15 -16.43 -4.90
N ARG A 174 -5.43 -16.13 -4.70
CA ARG A 174 -6.10 -15.00 -5.35
C ARG A 174 -5.48 -13.67 -4.92
N SER A 175 -5.31 -13.49 -3.61
CA SER A 175 -4.72 -12.27 -3.07
C SER A 175 -3.26 -12.10 -3.49
N PHE A 176 -2.51 -13.20 -3.61
CA PHE A 176 -1.13 -13.20 -4.10
C PHE A 176 -1.07 -12.60 -5.50
N LEU A 177 -1.87 -13.11 -6.44
CA LEU A 177 -1.93 -12.57 -7.79
C LEU A 177 -2.32 -11.08 -7.78
N PHE A 178 -3.33 -10.71 -7.00
CA PHE A 178 -3.77 -9.33 -6.88
C PHE A 178 -2.67 -8.39 -6.36
N TYR A 179 -2.07 -8.70 -5.21
CA TYR A 179 -1.03 -7.86 -4.61
C TYR A 179 0.28 -7.86 -5.41
N SER A 180 0.56 -8.93 -6.18
CA SER A 180 1.66 -8.92 -7.14
C SER A 180 1.40 -7.95 -8.29
N PHE A 181 0.19 -7.86 -8.83
CA PHE A 181 -0.13 -6.84 -9.83
C PHE A 181 -0.02 -5.41 -9.26
N ILE A 182 -0.52 -5.17 -8.04
CA ILE A 182 -0.37 -3.87 -7.36
C ILE A 182 1.12 -3.51 -7.20
N SER A 183 1.93 -4.46 -6.73
CA SER A 183 3.38 -4.28 -6.56
C SER A 183 4.09 -4.04 -7.90
N GLY A 184 3.67 -4.72 -8.97
CA GLY A 184 4.21 -4.54 -10.31
C GLY A 184 3.95 -3.14 -10.85
N VAL A 185 2.72 -2.62 -10.72
CA VAL A 185 2.37 -1.24 -11.09
C VAL A 185 3.20 -0.24 -10.30
N LEU A 186 3.35 -0.45 -8.98
CA LEU A 186 4.17 0.40 -8.14
C LEU A 186 5.62 0.44 -8.60
N SER A 187 6.21 -0.73 -8.87
CA SER A 187 7.59 -0.86 -9.33
C SER A 187 7.81 -0.17 -10.67
N TYR A 188 6.85 -0.31 -11.60
CA TYR A 188 6.86 0.37 -12.89
C TYR A 188 6.84 1.89 -12.72
N LEU A 189 5.88 2.43 -11.97
CA LEU A 189 5.75 3.88 -11.73
C LEU A 189 6.99 4.45 -11.04
N TYR A 190 7.56 3.70 -10.10
CA TYR A 190 8.81 4.08 -9.44
C TYR A 190 9.97 4.15 -10.44
N ASN A 191 10.12 3.16 -11.33
CA ASN A 191 11.20 3.15 -12.33
C ASN A 191 11.10 4.36 -13.27
N GLN A 192 9.89 4.72 -13.69
CA GLN A 192 9.67 5.85 -14.60
C GLN A 192 9.89 7.21 -13.93
N THR A 193 9.47 7.37 -12.68
CA THR A 193 9.46 8.69 -12.01
C THR A 193 10.59 8.89 -11.01
N ASN A 194 11.29 7.84 -10.62
CA ASN A 194 12.27 7.82 -9.52
C ASN A 194 11.73 8.39 -8.19
N SER A 195 10.41 8.34 -8.02
CA SER A 195 9.69 8.84 -6.84
C SER A 195 8.58 7.88 -6.43
N LEU A 196 8.50 7.60 -5.12
CA LEU A 196 7.38 6.85 -4.55
C LEU A 196 6.08 7.67 -4.49
N THR A 197 6.18 8.99 -4.56
CA THR A 197 5.05 9.91 -4.41
C THR A 197 4.01 9.72 -5.49
N THR A 198 4.44 9.51 -6.73
CA THR A 198 3.56 9.18 -7.84
C THR A 198 2.72 7.94 -7.53
N SER A 199 3.37 6.87 -7.03
CA SER A 199 2.71 5.60 -6.75
C SER A 199 1.71 5.70 -5.60
N TYR A 200 2.10 6.25 -4.43
CA TYR A 200 1.18 6.30 -3.30
C TYR A 200 0.04 7.29 -3.51
N ILE A 201 0.23 8.41 -4.24
CA ILE A 201 -0.86 9.34 -4.58
C ILE A 201 -1.86 8.66 -5.52
N SER A 202 -1.38 8.02 -6.59
CA SER A 202 -2.24 7.34 -7.55
C SER A 202 -3.04 6.23 -6.88
N PHE A 203 -2.37 5.40 -6.06
CA PHE A 203 -3.03 4.31 -5.35
C PHE A 203 -4.04 4.83 -4.33
N ALA A 204 -3.71 5.90 -3.61
CA ALA A 204 -4.61 6.52 -2.65
C ALA A 204 -5.88 7.08 -3.29
N ILE A 205 -5.75 7.78 -4.43
CA ILE A 205 -6.88 8.29 -5.21
C ILE A 205 -7.77 7.14 -5.66
N VAL A 206 -7.19 6.07 -6.17
CA VAL A 206 -7.94 4.91 -6.68
C VAL A 206 -8.69 4.19 -5.56
N LEU A 207 -8.07 4.00 -4.38
CA LEU A 207 -8.77 3.46 -3.22
C LEU A 207 -9.87 4.40 -2.72
N LEU A 208 -9.63 5.71 -2.70
CA LEU A 208 -10.64 6.69 -2.32
C LEU A 208 -11.87 6.64 -3.24
N ILE A 209 -11.65 6.63 -4.56
CA ILE A 209 -12.72 6.52 -5.54
C ILE A 209 -13.48 5.21 -5.35
N LYS A 210 -12.78 4.09 -5.15
CA LYS A 210 -13.39 2.79 -4.87
C LYS A 210 -14.33 2.86 -3.65
N GLU A 211 -13.84 3.36 -2.51
CA GLU A 211 -14.65 3.43 -1.29
C GLU A 211 -15.82 4.43 -1.45
N ILE A 212 -15.65 5.51 -2.23
CA ILE A 212 -16.76 6.42 -2.55
C ILE A 212 -17.83 5.72 -3.40
N ILE A 213 -17.43 5.04 -4.47
CA ILE A 213 -18.36 4.34 -5.38
C ILE A 213 -19.12 3.25 -4.63
N ILE A 214 -18.46 2.46 -3.78
CA ILE A 214 -19.10 1.36 -3.06
C ILE A 214 -20.13 1.85 -2.01
N HIS A 215 -19.96 3.06 -1.47
CA HIS A 215 -20.75 3.53 -0.33
C HIS A 215 -21.73 4.67 -0.63
N PHE A 216 -21.53 5.42 -1.71
CA PHE A 216 -22.32 6.60 -2.02
C PHE A 216 -23.05 6.55 -3.36
N ILE A 217 -22.80 5.52 -4.18
CA ILE A 217 -23.46 5.27 -5.48
C ILE A 217 -24.14 3.90 -5.43
#